data_AF-A0A6L6QSK2-F1
#
_entry.id   AF-A0A6L6QSK2-F1
#
_cell.length_a   1.000
_cell.length_b   1.000
_cell.length_c   1.000
_cell.angle_alpha   90.00
_cell.angle_beta   90.00
_cell.angle_gamma   90.00
#
_symmetry.space_group_name_H-M   'P 1'
#
loop_
_entity.id
_entity.type
_entity.pdbx_description
1 polymer ?
#
loop_
_entity_poly.entity_id
_entity_poly.type
_entity_poly.pdbx_seq_one_letter_code
_entity_poly.pdbx_strand_id
1 'polypeptide(L)'
;MKRFTPVVLAAGLFAASAAHAAPGTWITLGDAAYAKLQATAPQAIAKQSKQGQGKEKVHLVQVDDEIMLKLSAAIHKELKRCGGFIVHASEEEGRRALAKAGAVQPLAASRPSYTIDNQAAVNGILPTLQASNIAQTITDMSNFANRYYRTTNGANASNWLAQKWTSMAAGRSDISVSQFTHSGYSQKSVIMTINGSDNASEMVVMGGHLDSINMSGNGETSRSPGADDDASGVASLTEAVRAMIAAGYKPRRTLKIIGYAAEEAGLLGSKDIAASFKASNVNVVGVLQLDMTNYHGSAKDVWIYTDYTDSQQNTFLASLLSTYMPATTVGYSSCGYACSDHASWQNQGYPASIPFEALMGEDNPNIHSANDTLANSDSTANFALKFAQLAAAYAVELGSDGPAVTVPDSVENFSGSLTVGQKKTFGPFHAGVGTFKAETTGTGDVDLYVRKGSVPTTSSYTCKSDGSTATESCSTSVTANGDVYVLLNGYTASTYNLKVSYHPQ
;
A
#
# COMPACT_ATOMS: atom_id res chain seq x y z
N MET A 1 -86.60 27.86 16.04
CA MET A 1 -86.67 27.17 14.73
C MET A 1 -85.28 27.18 14.08
N LYS A 2 -84.79 26.00 13.66
CA LYS A 2 -83.96 25.68 12.47
C LYS A 2 -83.43 26.89 11.64
N ARG A 3 -82.23 26.95 11.03
CA ARG A 3 -81.02 26.12 10.90
C ARG A 3 -80.07 26.91 9.95
N PHE A 4 -78.80 26.52 9.91
CA PHE A 4 -77.79 26.69 8.83
C PHE A 4 -76.81 27.88 8.81
N THR A 5 -75.55 27.51 9.10
CA THR A 5 -74.27 28.11 8.73
C THR A 5 -73.97 27.94 7.23
N PRO A 6 -73.17 28.83 6.62
CA PRO A 6 -72.30 28.45 5.51
C PRO A 6 -70.81 28.57 5.88
N VAL A 7 -70.07 27.53 5.48
CA VAL A 7 -68.61 27.41 5.52
C VAL A 7 -68.03 28.17 4.31
N VAL A 8 -67.00 29.00 4.55
CA VAL A 8 -66.21 29.62 3.47
C VAL A 8 -64.90 28.84 3.30
N LEU A 9 -64.71 28.35 2.08
CA LEU A 9 -63.55 27.61 1.58
C LEU A 9 -62.28 28.48 1.61
N ALA A 10 -61.22 27.99 2.26
CA ALA A 10 -59.86 28.50 2.07
C ALA A 10 -59.16 27.61 1.03
N ALA A 11 -58.87 28.17 -0.15
CA ALA A 11 -58.09 27.51 -1.19
C ALA A 11 -56.59 27.58 -0.83
N GLY A 12 -56.00 26.44 -0.49
CA GLY A 12 -54.55 26.30 -0.29
C GLY A 12 -53.84 26.20 -1.64
N LEU A 13 -52.90 27.12 -1.90
CA LEU A 13 -51.90 26.94 -2.94
C LEU A 13 -50.89 25.90 -2.47
N PHE A 14 -50.95 24.70 -3.06
CA PHE A 14 -49.84 23.75 -3.04
C PHE A 14 -48.76 24.23 -4.02
N ALA A 15 -47.69 24.82 -3.50
CA ALA A 15 -46.44 24.95 -4.24
C ALA A 15 -45.79 23.55 -4.27
N ALA A 16 -45.90 22.86 -5.40
CA ALA A 16 -45.16 21.63 -5.65
C ALA A 16 -43.66 21.98 -5.66
N SER A 17 -42.95 21.57 -4.62
CA SER A 17 -41.49 21.52 -4.63
C SER A 17 -41.08 20.53 -5.72
N ALA A 18 -40.50 21.02 -6.81
CA ALA A 18 -39.79 20.17 -7.74
C ALA A 18 -38.67 19.47 -6.96
N ALA A 19 -38.83 18.17 -6.72
CA ALA A 19 -37.78 17.34 -6.20
C ALA A 19 -36.58 17.47 -7.15
N HIS A 20 -35.51 18.11 -6.70
CA HIS A 20 -34.23 18.02 -7.39
C HIS A 20 -33.84 16.54 -7.37
N ALA A 21 -33.92 15.88 -8.53
CA ALA A 21 -33.31 14.57 -8.71
C ALA A 21 -31.82 14.73 -8.37
N ALA A 22 -31.34 13.91 -7.42
CA ALA A 22 -29.92 13.88 -7.12
C ALA A 22 -29.14 13.62 -8.41
N PRO A 23 -27.99 14.29 -8.65
CA PRO A 23 -27.20 14.05 -9.85
C PRO A 23 -26.79 12.57 -9.87
N GLY A 24 -27.18 11.85 -10.93
CA GLY A 24 -26.87 10.42 -11.06
C GLY A 24 -25.36 10.15 -11.08
N THR A 25 -24.97 9.01 -10.51
CA THR A 25 -23.60 8.52 -10.38
C THR A 25 -23.09 7.98 -11.72
N TRP A 26 -21.87 8.36 -12.11
CA TRP A 26 -21.24 7.88 -13.34
C TRP A 26 -20.41 6.63 -13.05
N ILE A 27 -20.61 5.57 -13.83
CA ILE A 27 -19.84 4.34 -13.69
C ILE A 27 -19.27 3.85 -15.02
N THR A 28 -18.11 3.22 -14.96
CA THR A 28 -17.66 2.30 -16.00
C THR A 28 -17.85 0.86 -15.55
N LEU A 29 -18.31 -0.02 -16.44
CA LEU A 29 -18.53 -1.43 -16.16
C LEU A 29 -18.34 -2.30 -17.41
N GLY A 30 -17.95 -3.56 -17.24
CA GLY A 30 -17.74 -4.51 -18.34
C GLY A 30 -19.05 -5.03 -18.95
N ASP A 31 -18.99 -5.69 -20.13
CA ASP A 31 -20.14 -6.25 -20.86
C ASP A 31 -21.08 -7.07 -19.96
N ALA A 32 -20.51 -7.98 -19.15
CA ALA A 32 -21.30 -8.88 -18.30
C ALA A 32 -22.07 -8.11 -17.23
N ALA A 33 -21.43 -7.13 -16.57
CA ALA A 33 -22.08 -6.26 -15.58
C ALA A 33 -23.10 -5.33 -16.24
N TYR A 34 -22.80 -4.81 -17.44
CA TYR A 34 -23.73 -3.99 -18.21
C TYR A 34 -25.00 -4.77 -18.58
N ALA A 35 -24.88 -6.05 -18.96
CA ALA A 35 -26.05 -6.89 -19.22
C ALA A 35 -26.94 -7.05 -17.96
N LYS A 36 -26.35 -7.17 -16.77
CA LYS A 36 -27.09 -7.21 -15.50
C LYS A 36 -27.73 -5.87 -15.15
N LEU A 37 -27.02 -4.77 -15.42
CA LEU A 37 -27.57 -3.42 -15.29
C LEU A 37 -28.80 -3.25 -16.19
N GLN A 38 -28.72 -3.67 -17.46
CA GLN A 38 -29.85 -3.56 -18.39
C GLN A 38 -31.04 -4.42 -17.98
N ALA A 39 -30.82 -5.57 -17.34
CA ALA A 39 -31.91 -6.40 -16.80
C ALA A 39 -32.61 -5.73 -15.59
N THR A 40 -31.86 -4.99 -14.78
CA THR A 40 -32.36 -4.38 -13.53
C THR A 40 -32.88 -2.95 -13.73
N ALA A 41 -32.30 -2.23 -14.69
CA ALA A 41 -32.56 -0.83 -15.01
C ALA A 41 -32.42 -0.61 -16.53
N PRO A 42 -33.41 -1.02 -17.35
CA PRO A 42 -33.34 -0.91 -18.81
C PRO A 42 -33.12 0.53 -19.33
N GLN A 43 -33.48 1.53 -18.53
CA GLN A 43 -33.27 2.96 -18.81
C GLN A 43 -31.81 3.41 -18.68
N ALA A 44 -30.95 2.63 -17.99
CA ALA A 44 -29.54 2.94 -17.79
C ALA A 44 -28.74 2.58 -19.06
N ILE A 45 -28.80 3.45 -20.06
CA ILE A 45 -28.18 3.25 -21.37
C ILE A 45 -26.74 3.79 -21.38
N ALA A 46 -25.81 3.00 -21.94
CA ALA A 46 -24.44 3.43 -22.16
C ALA A 46 -24.35 4.70 -23.02
N LYS A 47 -23.68 5.72 -22.50
CA LYS A 47 -23.33 6.95 -23.24
C LYS A 47 -22.19 6.71 -24.22
N GLN A 48 -21.29 5.81 -23.87
CA GLN A 48 -20.16 5.41 -24.69
C GLN A 48 -19.75 3.98 -24.35
N SER A 49 -19.12 3.29 -25.29
CA SER A 49 -18.50 2.00 -25.06
C SER A 49 -17.18 1.91 -25.81
N LYS A 50 -16.21 1.19 -25.24
CA LYS A 50 -14.89 0.97 -25.84
C LYS A 50 -14.46 -0.47 -25.58
N GLN A 51 -13.62 -1.01 -26.47
CA GLN A 51 -12.95 -2.28 -26.21
C GLN A 51 -12.09 -2.18 -24.94
N GLY A 52 -12.30 -3.12 -24.01
CA GLY A 52 -11.49 -3.33 -22.81
C GLY A 52 -10.36 -4.34 -23.08
N GLN A 53 -9.90 -5.04 -22.04
CA GLN A 53 -8.95 -6.14 -22.22
C GLN A 53 -9.64 -7.37 -22.82
N GLY A 54 -8.93 -8.09 -23.70
CA GLY A 54 -9.49 -9.27 -24.37
C GLY A 54 -10.72 -8.95 -25.23
N LYS A 55 -11.77 -9.75 -25.09
CA LYS A 55 -13.03 -9.60 -25.86
C LYS A 55 -14.06 -8.70 -25.19
N GLU A 56 -13.86 -8.33 -23.93
CA GLU A 56 -14.80 -7.53 -23.13
C GLU A 56 -14.80 -6.06 -23.58
N LYS A 57 -15.99 -5.46 -23.69
CA LYS A 57 -16.17 -4.00 -23.77
C LYS A 57 -16.42 -3.42 -22.39
N VAL A 58 -15.99 -2.17 -22.23
CA VAL A 58 -16.30 -1.34 -21.08
C VAL A 58 -17.30 -0.28 -21.53
N HIS A 59 -18.32 -0.03 -20.70
CA HIS A 59 -19.42 0.91 -20.96
C HIS A 59 -19.37 2.03 -19.94
N LEU A 60 -19.62 3.28 -20.37
CA LEU A 60 -19.85 4.41 -19.49
C LEU A 60 -21.36 4.63 -19.36
N VAL A 61 -21.88 4.53 -18.15
CA VAL A 61 -23.32 4.64 -17.86
C VAL A 61 -23.54 5.60 -16.69
N GLN A 62 -24.66 6.32 -16.71
CA GLN A 62 -25.14 7.06 -15.54
C GLN A 62 -26.24 6.25 -14.86
N VAL A 63 -26.13 6.08 -13.55
CA VAL A 63 -27.04 5.30 -12.72
C VAL A 63 -27.36 6.05 -11.44
N ASP A 64 -28.54 5.83 -10.86
CA ASP A 64 -28.88 6.39 -9.55
C ASP A 64 -28.35 5.48 -8.43
N ASP A 65 -28.11 6.04 -7.24
CA ASP A 65 -27.51 5.32 -6.10
C ASP A 65 -28.31 4.07 -5.69
N GLU A 66 -29.64 4.08 -5.83
CA GLU A 66 -30.48 2.92 -5.55
C GLU A 66 -30.18 1.74 -6.50
N ILE A 67 -29.83 2.05 -7.76
CA ILE A 67 -29.49 1.04 -8.77
C ILE A 67 -28.10 0.45 -8.52
N MET A 68 -27.18 1.21 -7.92
CA MET A 68 -25.83 0.73 -7.62
C MET A 68 -25.83 -0.49 -6.69
N LEU A 69 -26.61 -0.46 -5.61
CA LEU A 69 -26.72 -1.60 -4.68
C LEU A 69 -27.33 -2.82 -5.37
N LYS A 70 -28.34 -2.63 -6.22
CA LYS A 70 -28.97 -3.72 -6.98
C LYS A 70 -28.02 -4.29 -8.03
N LEU A 71 -27.22 -3.44 -8.66
CA LEU A 71 -26.19 -3.85 -9.62
C LEU A 71 -25.09 -4.67 -8.94
N SER A 72 -24.53 -4.19 -7.83
CA SER A 72 -23.55 -4.94 -7.03
C SER A 72 -24.13 -6.29 -6.60
N ALA A 73 -25.39 -6.31 -6.14
CA ALA A 73 -26.08 -7.55 -5.80
C ALA A 73 -26.21 -8.54 -6.98
N ALA A 74 -26.55 -8.04 -8.17
CA ALA A 74 -26.67 -8.85 -9.37
C ALA A 74 -25.31 -9.37 -9.86
N ILE A 75 -24.25 -8.53 -9.81
CA ILE A 75 -22.89 -8.93 -10.18
C ILE A 75 -22.42 -10.08 -9.29
N HIS A 76 -22.51 -9.91 -7.98
CA HIS A 76 -22.06 -10.95 -7.06
C HIS A 76 -22.93 -12.23 -7.19
N LYS A 77 -24.27 -12.13 -7.18
CA LYS A 77 -25.12 -13.34 -7.22
C LYS A 77 -25.05 -14.09 -8.55
N GLU A 78 -25.02 -13.36 -9.67
CA GLU A 78 -25.21 -13.93 -11.01
C GLU A 78 -23.92 -14.02 -11.83
N LEU A 79 -22.93 -13.16 -11.56
CA LEU A 79 -21.61 -13.22 -12.20
C LEU A 79 -20.54 -13.84 -11.28
N LYS A 80 -20.86 -14.11 -10.01
CA LYS A 80 -19.99 -14.78 -9.03
C LYS A 80 -18.65 -14.09 -8.82
N ARG A 81 -18.69 -12.76 -8.69
CA ARG A 81 -17.51 -11.92 -8.45
C ARG A 81 -17.85 -10.68 -7.63
N CYS A 82 -16.88 -10.15 -6.90
CA CYS A 82 -16.94 -8.84 -6.25
C CYS A 82 -16.63 -7.71 -7.25
N GLY A 83 -16.99 -6.49 -6.88
CA GLY A 83 -16.82 -5.31 -7.73
C GLY A 83 -17.58 -5.39 -9.06
N GLY A 84 -16.91 -5.06 -10.16
CA GLY A 84 -17.45 -5.12 -11.52
C GLY A 84 -17.71 -3.77 -12.17
N PHE A 85 -17.49 -2.67 -11.44
CA PHE A 85 -17.63 -1.30 -11.91
C PHE A 85 -16.69 -0.34 -11.18
N ILE A 86 -16.40 0.80 -11.79
CA ILE A 86 -15.64 1.91 -11.19
C ILE A 86 -16.52 3.15 -11.19
N VAL A 87 -16.62 3.83 -10.05
CA VAL A 87 -17.36 5.08 -9.92
C VAL A 87 -16.51 6.28 -10.34
N HIS A 88 -17.15 7.25 -11.01
CA HIS A 88 -16.57 8.50 -11.50
C HIS A 88 -17.36 9.70 -10.94
N ALA A 89 -16.63 10.75 -10.59
CA ALA A 89 -17.20 12.00 -10.09
C ALA A 89 -17.94 12.79 -11.18
N SER A 90 -17.65 12.51 -12.46
CA SER A 90 -18.30 13.17 -13.60
C SER A 90 -18.27 12.31 -14.86
N GLU A 91 -19.13 12.62 -15.83
CA GLU A 91 -19.10 12.02 -17.16
C GLU A 91 -17.74 12.19 -17.84
N GLU A 92 -17.13 13.37 -17.69
CA GLU A 92 -15.84 13.67 -18.31
C GLU A 92 -14.72 12.78 -17.75
N GLU A 93 -14.72 12.57 -16.44
CA GLU A 93 -13.80 11.62 -15.82
C GLU A 93 -14.05 10.20 -16.32
N GLY A 94 -15.31 9.77 -16.37
CA GLY A 94 -15.68 8.46 -16.91
C GLY A 94 -15.24 8.27 -18.36
N ARG A 95 -15.34 9.31 -19.21
CA ARG A 95 -14.84 9.29 -20.59
C ARG A 95 -13.33 9.17 -20.65
N ARG A 96 -12.59 9.86 -19.77
CA ARG A 96 -11.12 9.73 -19.68
C ARG A 96 -10.69 8.33 -19.22
N ALA A 97 -11.38 7.76 -18.24
CA ALA A 97 -11.15 6.39 -17.79
C ALA A 97 -11.45 5.39 -18.93
N LEU A 98 -12.60 5.52 -19.57
CA LEU A 98 -12.99 4.68 -20.71
C LEU A 98 -12.01 4.81 -21.88
N ALA A 99 -11.47 6.00 -22.15
CA ALA A 99 -10.46 6.19 -23.19
C ALA A 99 -9.17 5.39 -22.95
N LYS A 100 -8.88 4.98 -21.70
CA LYS A 100 -7.74 4.12 -21.36
C LYS A 100 -8.08 2.63 -21.33
N ALA A 101 -9.37 2.26 -21.37
CA ALA A 101 -9.80 0.86 -21.36
C ALA A 101 -9.12 0.08 -22.49
N GLY A 102 -8.56 -1.09 -22.15
CA GLY A 102 -7.90 -2.01 -23.07
C GLY A 102 -6.52 -1.60 -23.60
N ALA A 103 -6.04 -0.39 -23.28
CA ALA A 103 -4.80 0.16 -23.83
C ALA A 103 -3.91 0.81 -22.75
N VAL A 104 -3.87 0.20 -21.57
CA VAL A 104 -2.96 0.65 -20.51
C VAL A 104 -1.54 0.31 -20.93
N GLN A 105 -0.85 1.30 -21.48
CA GLN A 105 0.60 1.25 -21.60
C GLN A 105 1.17 1.27 -20.18
N PRO A 106 2.08 0.34 -19.83
CA PRO A 106 2.83 0.43 -18.59
C PRO A 106 3.44 1.82 -18.50
N LEU A 107 3.39 2.46 -17.33
CA LEU A 107 4.25 3.60 -17.10
C LEU A 107 5.69 3.17 -17.39
N ALA A 108 6.46 4.04 -18.04
CA ALA A 108 7.88 3.82 -18.33
C ALA A 108 8.75 3.85 -17.05
N ALA A 109 8.25 3.28 -15.95
CA ALA A 109 9.07 2.89 -14.81
C ALA A 109 10.08 1.85 -15.30
N SER A 110 11.29 1.91 -14.75
CA SER A 110 12.22 0.78 -14.77
C SER A 110 11.46 -0.44 -14.23
N ARG A 111 11.01 -1.32 -15.13
CA ARG A 111 10.38 -2.57 -14.70
C ARG A 111 11.37 -3.26 -13.76
N PRO A 112 10.93 -3.69 -12.57
CA PRO A 112 11.78 -4.45 -11.66
C PRO A 112 12.24 -5.72 -12.36
N SER A 113 13.40 -6.24 -11.96
CA SER A 113 13.97 -7.42 -12.62
C SER A 113 13.23 -8.69 -12.24
N TYR A 114 12.46 -8.64 -11.14
CA TYR A 114 11.73 -9.77 -10.57
C TYR A 114 12.65 -10.96 -10.22
N THR A 115 13.90 -10.67 -9.83
CA THR A 115 14.82 -11.68 -9.33
C THR A 115 14.36 -12.22 -7.98
N ILE A 116 14.71 -13.49 -7.74
CA ILE A 116 14.51 -14.16 -6.45
C ILE A 116 15.91 -14.47 -5.92
N ASP A 117 16.42 -13.57 -5.08
CA ASP A 117 17.81 -13.60 -4.58
C ASP A 117 17.94 -13.26 -3.09
N ASN A 118 16.82 -13.20 -2.36
CA ASN A 118 16.76 -12.90 -0.93
C ASN A 118 16.34 -14.09 -0.07
N GLN A 119 16.66 -15.32 -0.49
CA GLN A 119 16.22 -16.57 0.15
C GLN A 119 16.52 -16.61 1.65
N ALA A 120 17.68 -16.12 2.08
CA ALA A 120 18.04 -16.13 3.50
C ALA A 120 17.07 -15.30 4.36
N ALA A 121 16.67 -14.12 3.87
CA ALA A 121 15.71 -13.26 4.57
C ALA A 121 14.31 -13.90 4.54
N VAL A 122 13.85 -14.36 3.37
CA VAL A 122 12.53 -14.99 3.22
C VAL A 122 12.42 -16.24 4.11
N ASN A 123 13.39 -17.14 4.05
CA ASN A 123 13.40 -18.38 4.85
C ASN A 123 13.51 -18.11 6.36
N GLY A 124 14.07 -16.98 6.77
CA GLY A 124 14.08 -16.54 8.17
C GLY A 124 12.74 -15.98 8.64
N ILE A 125 11.95 -15.40 7.73
CA ILE A 125 10.67 -14.75 8.05
C ILE A 125 9.51 -15.75 7.97
N LEU A 126 9.38 -16.52 6.89
CA LEU A 126 8.18 -17.32 6.60
C LEU A 126 7.74 -18.27 7.74
N PRO A 127 8.65 -19.00 8.42
CA PRO A 127 8.27 -19.90 9.51
C PRO A 127 7.74 -19.19 10.76
N THR A 128 7.90 -17.87 10.87
CA THR A 128 7.49 -17.08 12.03
C THR A 128 6.08 -16.53 11.91
N LEU A 129 5.44 -16.66 10.73
CA LEU A 129 4.05 -16.28 10.54
C LEU A 129 3.12 -17.29 11.25
N GLN A 130 2.04 -16.80 11.83
CA GLN A 130 1.09 -17.60 12.60
C GLN A 130 -0.35 -17.36 12.13
N ALA A 131 -1.04 -18.44 11.76
CA ALA A 131 -2.45 -18.40 11.39
C ALA A 131 -3.34 -17.83 12.52
N SER A 132 -2.98 -18.06 13.79
CA SER A 132 -3.68 -17.50 14.95
C SER A 132 -3.72 -15.97 14.97
N ASN A 133 -2.64 -15.29 14.53
CA ASN A 133 -2.61 -13.83 14.45
C ASN A 133 -3.52 -13.31 13.33
N ILE A 134 -3.61 -14.06 12.23
CA ILE A 134 -4.51 -13.77 11.10
C ILE A 134 -5.96 -13.94 11.57
N ALA A 135 -6.30 -15.10 12.16
CA ALA A 135 -7.63 -15.38 12.69
C ALA A 135 -8.08 -14.33 13.73
N GLN A 136 -7.16 -13.89 14.61
CA GLN A 136 -7.46 -12.84 15.58
C GLN A 136 -7.77 -11.51 14.89
N THR A 137 -7.00 -11.13 13.87
CA THR A 137 -7.23 -9.88 13.12
C THR A 137 -8.55 -9.93 12.35
N ILE A 138 -8.88 -11.07 11.73
CA ILE A 138 -10.19 -11.30 11.10
C ILE A 138 -11.31 -11.14 12.13
N THR A 139 -11.16 -11.76 13.31
CA THR A 139 -12.13 -11.68 14.41
C THR A 139 -12.33 -10.24 14.88
N ASP A 140 -11.24 -9.50 15.11
CA ASP A 140 -11.30 -8.11 15.56
C ASP A 140 -12.05 -7.23 14.54
N MET A 141 -11.76 -7.37 13.25
CA MET A 141 -12.43 -6.64 12.17
C MET A 141 -13.89 -7.09 11.97
N SER A 142 -14.19 -8.36 12.23
CA SER A 142 -15.54 -8.92 12.14
C SER A 142 -16.43 -8.49 13.30
N ASN A 143 -15.86 -8.03 14.42
CA ASN A 143 -16.62 -7.62 15.62
C ASN A 143 -17.31 -6.27 15.46
N PHE A 144 -16.92 -5.44 14.49
CA PHE A 144 -17.74 -4.30 14.09
C PHE A 144 -19.07 -4.78 13.53
N ALA A 145 -20.17 -4.04 13.73
CA ALA A 145 -21.47 -4.42 13.17
C ALA A 145 -21.37 -4.61 11.65
N ASN A 146 -20.76 -3.63 10.99
CA ASN A 146 -20.26 -3.67 9.62
C ASN A 146 -19.04 -2.76 9.51
N ARG A 147 -18.33 -2.78 8.38
CA ARG A 147 -17.27 -1.82 8.06
C ARG A 147 -17.65 -0.93 6.88
N TYR A 148 -18.94 -0.67 6.68
CA TYR A 148 -19.41 0.09 5.53
C TYR A 148 -18.90 1.55 5.55
N TYR A 149 -18.45 2.04 4.41
CA TYR A 149 -17.69 3.31 4.32
C TYR A 149 -18.43 4.57 4.80
N ARG A 150 -19.77 4.53 4.86
CA ARG A 150 -20.62 5.64 5.33
C ARG A 150 -21.09 5.51 6.78
N THR A 151 -20.82 4.38 7.46
CA THR A 151 -21.22 4.19 8.85
C THR A 151 -20.14 4.69 9.81
N THR A 152 -20.56 4.93 11.05
CA THR A 152 -19.62 5.22 12.15
C THR A 152 -18.74 4.00 12.40
N ASN A 153 -19.29 2.78 12.31
CA ASN A 153 -18.51 1.55 12.40
C ASN A 153 -17.41 1.46 11.34
N GLY A 154 -17.68 1.80 10.08
CA GLY A 154 -16.65 1.82 9.02
C GLY A 154 -15.51 2.80 9.31
N ALA A 155 -15.83 4.02 9.78
CA ALA A 155 -14.82 4.97 10.21
C ALA A 155 -14.00 4.47 11.41
N ASN A 156 -14.66 3.83 12.38
CA ASN A 156 -14.01 3.24 13.54
C ASN A 156 -13.10 2.06 13.18
N ALA A 157 -13.47 1.23 12.21
CA ALA A 157 -12.63 0.15 11.71
C ALA A 157 -11.32 0.67 11.09
N SER A 158 -11.41 1.76 10.30
CA SER A 158 -10.22 2.46 9.79
C SER A 158 -9.33 3.01 10.92
N ASN A 159 -9.92 3.66 11.92
CA ASN A 159 -9.17 4.18 13.08
C ASN A 159 -8.50 3.05 13.88
N TRP A 160 -9.21 1.94 14.08
CA TRP A 160 -8.69 0.76 14.75
C TRP A 160 -7.50 0.16 14.01
N LEU A 161 -7.60 0.00 12.68
CA LEU A 161 -6.50 -0.54 11.86
C LEU A 161 -5.27 0.38 11.93
N ALA A 162 -5.47 1.70 11.82
CA ALA A 162 -4.39 2.68 11.97
C ALA A 162 -3.71 2.58 13.34
N GLN A 163 -4.47 2.42 14.42
CA GLN A 163 -3.93 2.25 15.77
C GLN A 163 -3.18 0.93 15.94
N LYS A 164 -3.72 -0.17 15.41
CA LYS A 164 -3.08 -1.50 15.44
C LYS A 164 -1.73 -1.47 14.74
N TRP A 165 -1.70 -0.94 13.52
CA TRP A 165 -0.47 -0.79 12.74
C TRP A 165 0.53 0.18 13.38
N THR A 166 0.07 1.28 13.98
CA THR A 166 0.94 2.21 14.74
C THR A 166 1.60 1.51 15.93
N SER A 167 0.84 0.68 16.65
CA SER A 167 1.35 -0.09 17.79
C SER A 167 2.37 -1.14 17.35
N MET A 168 2.16 -1.78 16.19
CA MET A 168 3.12 -2.73 15.60
C MET A 168 4.42 -2.06 15.16
N ALA A 169 4.36 -0.79 14.72
CA ALA A 169 5.52 -0.01 14.32
C ALA A 169 6.37 0.49 15.51
N ALA A 170 5.94 0.27 16.76
CA ALA A 170 6.65 0.75 17.94
C ALA A 170 8.12 0.26 17.97
N GLY A 171 9.06 1.19 18.13
CA GLY A 171 10.49 0.90 18.12
C GLY A 171 11.15 0.89 16.73
N ARG A 172 10.41 1.15 15.66
CA ARG A 172 10.92 1.27 14.28
C ARG A 172 10.73 2.67 13.74
N SER A 173 11.79 3.48 13.76
CA SER A 173 11.75 4.87 13.27
C SER A 173 11.59 5.00 11.74
N ASP A 174 11.85 3.92 11.01
CA ASP A 174 11.67 3.81 9.57
C ASP A 174 10.21 3.47 9.18
N ILE A 175 9.32 3.25 10.15
CA ILE A 175 7.92 2.90 9.90
C ILE A 175 7.00 4.04 10.35
N SER A 176 6.07 4.42 9.48
CA SER A 176 5.02 5.40 9.78
C SER A 176 3.66 4.89 9.34
N VAL A 177 2.61 5.32 10.03
CA VAL A 177 1.22 4.99 9.69
C VAL A 177 0.44 6.29 9.52
N SER A 178 -0.31 6.40 8.44
CA SER A 178 -1.13 7.55 8.09
C SER A 178 -2.51 7.12 7.62
N GLN A 179 -3.47 8.03 7.67
CA GLN A 179 -4.80 7.82 7.11
C GLN A 179 -5.04 8.78 5.95
N PHE A 180 -5.43 8.25 4.79
CA PHE A 180 -5.79 9.02 3.61
C PHE A 180 -7.28 9.38 3.67
N THR A 181 -7.59 10.67 3.60
CA THR A 181 -8.97 11.17 3.65
C THR A 181 -9.55 11.26 2.26
N HIS A 182 -10.78 10.78 2.09
CA HIS A 182 -11.51 10.79 0.83
C HIS A 182 -12.64 11.83 0.86
N SER A 183 -13.03 12.31 -0.31
CA SER A 183 -14.14 13.25 -0.41
C SER A 183 -15.48 12.51 -0.38
N GLY A 184 -16.41 12.96 0.46
CA GLY A 184 -17.80 12.49 0.46
C GLY A 184 -18.13 11.36 1.43
N TYR A 185 -17.17 10.83 2.19
CA TYR A 185 -17.41 9.81 3.22
C TYR A 185 -16.37 9.85 4.35
N SER A 186 -16.71 9.27 5.50
CA SER A 186 -15.94 9.38 6.75
C SER A 186 -14.87 8.30 6.90
N GLN A 187 -15.04 7.13 6.27
CA GLN A 187 -14.03 6.08 6.32
C GLN A 187 -12.79 6.50 5.53
N LYS A 188 -11.62 6.36 6.14
CA LYS A 188 -10.32 6.69 5.56
C LYS A 188 -9.59 5.42 5.14
N SER A 189 -8.81 5.46 4.08
CA SER A 189 -7.85 4.40 3.83
C SER A 189 -6.69 4.50 4.82
N VAL A 190 -6.10 3.39 5.23
CA VAL A 190 -4.95 3.35 6.15
C VAL A 190 -3.71 2.97 5.37
N ILE A 191 -2.60 3.69 5.54
CA ILE A 191 -1.34 3.45 4.83
C ILE A 191 -0.21 3.33 5.87
N MET A 192 0.34 2.12 6.03
CA MET A 192 1.64 1.93 6.66
C MET A 192 2.74 2.10 5.60
N THR A 193 3.79 2.83 5.96
CA THR A 193 4.99 3.03 5.14
C THR A 193 6.19 2.49 5.88
N ILE A 194 6.96 1.60 5.27
CA ILE A 194 8.30 1.19 5.71
C ILE A 194 9.29 1.82 4.74
N ASN A 195 10.07 2.80 5.20
CA ASN A 195 11.00 3.55 4.35
C ASN A 195 12.12 2.64 3.84
N GLY A 196 12.41 2.75 2.55
CA GLY A 196 13.55 2.06 1.94
C GLY A 196 14.90 2.58 2.44
N SER A 197 15.91 1.73 2.51
CA SER A 197 17.24 2.09 2.99
C SER A 197 18.09 2.82 1.95
N ASP A 198 18.10 2.35 0.70
CA ASP A 198 18.97 2.87 -0.35
C ASP A 198 18.26 3.12 -1.70
N ASN A 199 17.06 2.57 -1.91
CA ASN A 199 16.25 2.75 -3.11
C ASN A 199 14.84 3.27 -2.76
N ALA A 200 14.77 4.20 -1.80
CA ALA A 200 13.51 4.67 -1.21
C ALA A 200 12.56 5.39 -2.20
N SER A 201 13.06 5.82 -3.36
CA SER A 201 12.27 6.43 -4.44
C SER A 201 11.39 5.44 -5.19
N GLU A 202 11.74 4.15 -5.18
CA GLU A 202 10.93 3.07 -5.72
C GLU A 202 10.00 2.52 -4.63
N MET A 203 8.74 2.27 -4.98
CA MET A 203 7.72 1.81 -4.04
C MET A 203 7.14 0.47 -4.43
N VAL A 204 7.03 -0.44 -3.46
CA VAL A 204 6.23 -1.67 -3.56
C VAL A 204 4.98 -1.48 -2.74
N VAL A 205 3.82 -1.69 -3.35
CA VAL A 205 2.51 -1.57 -2.70
C VAL A 205 1.95 -2.96 -2.46
N MET A 206 1.39 -3.18 -1.27
CA MET A 206 0.55 -4.33 -0.97
C MET A 206 -0.73 -3.83 -0.32
N GLY A 207 -1.89 -4.33 -0.70
CA GLY A 207 -3.14 -3.84 -0.11
C GLY A 207 -4.29 -4.83 -0.19
N GLY A 208 -5.31 -4.53 0.62
CA GLY A 208 -6.61 -5.19 0.70
C GLY A 208 -7.62 -4.15 1.20
N HIS A 209 -8.91 -4.36 0.99
CA HIS A 209 -9.89 -3.36 1.38
C HIS A 209 -10.41 -3.60 2.81
N LEU A 210 -10.69 -2.51 3.51
CA LEU A 210 -11.05 -2.57 4.93
C LEU A 210 -12.56 -2.43 5.18
N ASP A 211 -13.34 -2.15 4.14
CA ASP A 211 -14.79 -2.05 4.25
C ASP A 211 -15.49 -3.41 4.19
N SER A 212 -16.82 -3.40 4.31
CA SER A 212 -17.67 -4.57 4.12
C SER A 212 -19.10 -4.13 3.83
N ILE A 213 -19.84 -4.93 3.05
CA ILE A 213 -21.26 -4.71 2.78
C ILE A 213 -22.12 -5.92 3.12
N ASN A 214 -23.43 -5.67 3.24
CA ASN A 214 -24.46 -6.69 3.23
C ASN A 214 -25.54 -6.28 2.22
N MET A 215 -25.87 -7.19 1.31
CA MET A 215 -26.89 -6.95 0.28
C MET A 215 -28.30 -6.70 0.83
N SER A 216 -28.58 -7.18 2.04
CA SER A 216 -29.85 -6.91 2.74
C SER A 216 -29.92 -5.51 3.35
N GLY A 217 -28.81 -4.76 3.37
CA GLY A 217 -28.74 -3.36 3.77
C GLY A 217 -27.44 -3.01 4.50
N ASN A 218 -27.00 -1.75 4.39
CA ASN A 218 -25.71 -1.25 4.90
C ASN A 218 -25.85 -0.13 5.95
N GLY A 219 -26.92 -0.15 6.74
CA GLY A 219 -27.15 0.84 7.80
C GLY A 219 -26.23 0.65 9.00
N GLU A 220 -26.26 1.58 9.96
CA GLU A 220 -25.40 1.54 11.15
C GLU A 220 -25.54 0.23 11.97
N THR A 221 -26.74 -0.37 11.96
CA THR A 221 -27.04 -1.62 12.68
C THR A 221 -27.00 -2.86 11.81
N SER A 222 -26.74 -2.73 10.50
CA SER A 222 -26.65 -3.86 9.60
C SER A 222 -25.46 -4.74 9.95
N ARG A 223 -25.67 -6.06 9.93
CA ARG A 223 -24.60 -7.02 10.20
C ARG A 223 -23.87 -7.39 8.90
N SER A 224 -22.61 -7.00 8.77
CA SER A 224 -21.70 -7.46 7.72
C SER A 224 -20.33 -7.76 8.35
N PRO A 225 -20.08 -8.99 8.82
CA PRO A 225 -18.79 -9.33 9.41
C PRO A 225 -17.65 -9.22 8.41
N GLY A 226 -17.88 -9.49 7.12
CA GLY A 226 -16.88 -9.33 6.07
C GLY A 226 -15.59 -10.07 6.41
N ALA A 227 -15.70 -11.33 6.84
CA ALA A 227 -14.60 -12.07 7.44
C ALA A 227 -13.61 -12.55 6.37
N ASP A 228 -14.12 -13.11 5.29
CA ASP A 228 -13.31 -13.33 4.09
C ASP A 228 -13.09 -12.04 3.34
N ASP A 229 -14.16 -11.25 3.17
CA ASP A 229 -14.27 -10.11 2.27
C ASP A 229 -14.38 -8.77 3.05
N ASP A 230 -13.28 -8.04 3.26
CA ASP A 230 -11.88 -8.45 3.08
C ASP A 230 -11.06 -8.32 4.37
N ALA A 231 -11.65 -8.74 5.50
CA ALA A 231 -10.86 -8.84 6.73
C ALA A 231 -9.71 -9.85 6.58
N SER A 232 -9.85 -10.86 5.71
CA SER A 232 -8.82 -11.87 5.48
C SER A 232 -7.58 -11.32 4.76
N GLY A 233 -7.74 -10.52 3.70
CA GLY A 233 -6.64 -9.88 2.98
C GLY A 233 -5.90 -8.90 3.89
N VAL A 234 -6.63 -8.03 4.59
CA VAL A 234 -6.05 -7.10 5.58
C VAL A 234 -5.32 -7.85 6.71
N ALA A 235 -5.86 -8.96 7.18
CA ALA A 235 -5.22 -9.78 8.21
C ALA A 235 -3.95 -10.47 7.70
N SER A 236 -3.96 -10.99 6.48
CA SER A 236 -2.80 -11.60 5.83
C SER A 236 -1.65 -10.62 5.66
N LEU A 237 -1.93 -9.39 5.20
CA LEU A 237 -0.95 -8.32 5.11
C LEU A 237 -0.41 -7.90 6.49
N THR A 238 -1.30 -7.79 7.47
CA THR A 238 -0.94 -7.43 8.84
C THR A 238 0.04 -8.45 9.44
N GLU A 239 -0.20 -9.75 9.25
CA GLU A 239 0.70 -10.80 9.75
C GLU A 239 2.03 -10.85 9.00
N ALA A 240 2.03 -10.69 7.68
CA ALA A 240 3.24 -10.61 6.88
C ALA A 240 4.16 -9.50 7.40
N VAL A 241 3.61 -8.30 7.60
CA VAL A 241 4.36 -7.14 8.08
C VAL A 241 4.81 -7.30 9.52
N ARG A 242 3.97 -7.89 10.40
CA ARG A 242 4.38 -8.20 11.78
C ARG A 242 5.61 -9.10 11.81
N ALA A 243 5.63 -10.15 10.99
CA ALA A 243 6.76 -11.08 10.90
C ALA A 243 8.03 -10.37 10.39
N MET A 244 7.91 -9.52 9.37
CA MET A 244 9.02 -8.72 8.85
C MET A 244 9.59 -7.74 9.90
N ILE A 245 8.71 -7.07 10.66
CA ILE A 245 9.11 -6.16 11.74
C ILE A 245 9.86 -6.93 12.83
N ALA A 246 9.32 -8.06 13.26
CA ALA A 246 9.92 -8.91 14.29
C ALA A 246 11.29 -9.48 13.87
N ALA A 247 11.47 -9.77 12.57
CA ALA A 247 12.75 -10.19 12.00
C ALA A 247 13.76 -9.04 11.84
N GLY A 248 13.38 -7.78 12.14
CA GLY A 248 14.24 -6.62 11.94
C GLY A 248 14.51 -6.29 10.47
N TYR A 249 13.70 -6.81 9.55
CA TYR A 249 13.90 -6.60 8.11
C TYR A 249 13.74 -5.12 7.75
N LYS A 250 14.67 -4.61 6.93
CA LYS A 250 14.68 -3.26 6.38
C LYS A 250 14.80 -3.36 4.85
N PRO A 251 13.75 -2.96 4.11
CA PRO A 251 13.74 -3.08 2.65
C PRO A 251 14.64 -2.01 2.01
N ARG A 252 15.10 -2.27 0.78
CA ARG A 252 15.82 -1.27 -0.02
C ARG A 252 14.86 -0.27 -0.64
N ARG A 253 13.76 -0.76 -1.21
CA ARG A 253 12.62 0.03 -1.70
C ARG A 253 11.67 0.39 -0.57
N THR A 254 10.91 1.45 -0.74
CA THR A 254 9.84 1.80 0.23
C THR A 254 8.68 0.82 0.09
N LEU A 255 8.21 0.25 1.19
CA LEU A 255 7.00 -0.59 1.21
C LEU A 255 5.79 0.24 1.67
N LYS A 256 4.67 0.09 0.97
CA LYS A 256 3.37 0.71 1.29
C LYS A 256 2.34 -0.40 1.50
N ILE A 257 1.80 -0.49 2.70
CA ILE A 257 0.78 -1.47 3.07
C ILE A 257 -0.51 -0.70 3.25
N ILE A 258 -1.55 -1.04 2.49
CA ILE A 258 -2.75 -0.21 2.37
C ILE A 258 -4.01 -1.01 2.71
N GLY A 259 -4.79 -0.49 3.66
CA GLY A 259 -6.18 -0.86 3.86
C GLY A 259 -7.07 0.13 3.12
N TYR A 260 -7.62 -0.24 1.95
CA TYR A 260 -8.40 0.66 1.11
C TYR A 260 -9.82 0.84 1.65
N ALA A 261 -10.31 2.08 1.70
CA ALA A 261 -11.70 2.35 2.04
C ALA A 261 -12.60 2.25 0.80
N ALA A 262 -13.86 1.83 1.00
CA ALA A 262 -14.92 1.93 0.00
C ALA A 262 -14.62 1.22 -1.34
N GLU A 263 -14.03 0.02 -1.29
CA GLU A 263 -13.91 -0.85 -2.47
C GLU A 263 -15.30 -1.20 -3.00
N GLU A 264 -16.19 -1.59 -2.09
CA GLU A 264 -17.53 -2.12 -2.37
C GLU A 264 -18.48 -1.08 -2.98
N ALA A 265 -18.06 0.18 -2.93
CA ALA A 265 -18.73 1.31 -3.55
C ALA A 265 -18.22 1.61 -4.97
N GLY A 266 -17.40 0.74 -5.56
CA GLY A 266 -16.82 0.89 -6.90
C GLY A 266 -15.40 1.44 -6.90
N LEU A 267 -14.54 0.87 -6.05
CA LEU A 267 -13.09 1.12 -5.94
C LEU A 267 -12.72 2.55 -5.54
N LEU A 268 -13.55 3.24 -4.75
CA LEU A 268 -13.39 4.67 -4.49
C LEU A 268 -12.05 4.99 -3.83
N GLY A 269 -11.67 4.25 -2.78
CA GLY A 269 -10.46 4.54 -2.03
C GLY A 269 -9.17 4.27 -2.80
N SER A 270 -9.06 3.09 -3.43
CA SER A 270 -7.89 2.76 -4.24
C SER A 270 -7.77 3.65 -5.47
N LYS A 271 -8.88 4.06 -6.08
CA LYS A 271 -8.89 5.01 -7.20
C LYS A 271 -8.29 6.35 -6.80
N ASP A 272 -8.72 6.93 -5.68
CA ASP A 272 -8.18 8.19 -5.16
C ASP A 272 -6.68 8.11 -4.87
N ILE A 273 -6.25 7.02 -4.23
CA ILE A 273 -4.84 6.80 -3.88
C ILE A 273 -3.98 6.62 -5.13
N ALA A 274 -4.37 5.73 -6.04
CA ALA A 274 -3.63 5.48 -7.27
C ALA A 274 -3.54 6.74 -8.14
N ALA A 275 -4.62 7.52 -8.23
CA ALA A 275 -4.63 8.80 -8.93
C ALA A 275 -3.70 9.83 -8.26
N SER A 276 -3.68 9.90 -6.94
CA SER A 276 -2.78 10.78 -6.17
C SER A 276 -1.31 10.40 -6.37
N PHE A 277 -0.99 9.10 -6.36
CA PHE A 277 0.34 8.57 -6.63
C PHE A 277 0.78 8.92 -8.05
N LYS A 278 -0.12 8.76 -9.02
CA LYS A 278 0.14 9.13 -10.41
C LYS A 278 0.40 10.62 -10.58
N ALA A 279 -0.44 11.46 -9.97
CA ALA A 279 -0.31 12.92 -10.00
C ALA A 279 1.00 13.40 -9.34
N SER A 280 1.46 12.69 -8.32
CA SER A 280 2.71 12.98 -7.61
C SER A 280 3.94 12.31 -8.23
N ASN A 281 3.80 11.67 -9.40
CA ASN A 281 4.86 10.92 -10.09
C ASN A 281 5.56 9.88 -9.19
N VAL A 282 4.80 9.23 -8.31
CA VAL A 282 5.32 8.16 -7.46
C VAL A 282 5.72 6.96 -8.33
N ASN A 283 6.95 6.47 -8.16
CA ASN A 283 7.46 5.32 -8.88
C ASN A 283 7.07 4.01 -8.17
N VAL A 284 5.88 3.50 -8.47
CA VAL A 284 5.43 2.20 -7.98
C VAL A 284 5.90 1.11 -8.93
N VAL A 285 6.76 0.21 -8.43
CA VAL A 285 7.34 -0.89 -9.22
C VAL A 285 6.51 -2.16 -9.17
N GLY A 286 5.57 -2.26 -8.23
CA GLY A 286 4.67 -3.40 -8.10
C GLY A 286 3.55 -3.18 -7.10
N VAL A 287 2.38 -3.78 -7.39
CA VAL A 287 1.22 -3.77 -6.51
C VAL A 287 0.70 -5.20 -6.32
N LEU A 288 0.64 -5.67 -5.07
CA LEU A 288 -0.04 -6.89 -4.70
C LEU A 288 -1.39 -6.56 -4.06
N GLN A 289 -2.49 -7.02 -4.65
CA GLN A 289 -3.81 -7.00 -4.01
C GLN A 289 -4.07 -8.35 -3.36
N LEU A 290 -4.47 -8.34 -2.09
CA LEU A 290 -5.10 -9.47 -1.42
C LEU A 290 -6.55 -9.08 -1.14
N ASP A 291 -7.47 -9.79 -1.75
CA ASP A 291 -8.91 -9.62 -1.59
C ASP A 291 -9.50 -11.02 -1.57
N MET A 292 -10.03 -11.42 -0.42
CA MET A 292 -10.42 -12.79 -0.07
C MET A 292 -9.26 -13.79 -0.11
N THR A 293 -8.93 -14.35 1.05
CA THR A 293 -7.74 -15.20 1.23
C THR A 293 -8.01 -16.43 2.10
N ASN A 294 -9.23 -16.65 2.60
CA ASN A 294 -9.46 -17.57 3.70
C ASN A 294 -10.53 -18.65 3.46
N TYR A 295 -11.06 -18.80 2.25
CA TYR A 295 -11.97 -19.89 1.90
C TYR A 295 -11.43 -20.75 0.76
N HIS A 296 -11.34 -22.05 1.03
CA HIS A 296 -10.80 -23.02 0.08
C HIS A 296 -11.93 -23.67 -0.75
N GLY A 297 -12.45 -22.91 -1.71
CA GLY A 297 -13.58 -23.33 -2.55
C GLY A 297 -13.20 -24.22 -3.74
N SER A 298 -11.93 -24.19 -4.16
CA SER A 298 -11.45 -24.80 -5.40
C SER A 298 -10.38 -25.86 -5.19
N ALA A 299 -10.03 -26.59 -6.25
CA ALA A 299 -9.02 -27.65 -6.19
C ALA A 299 -7.57 -27.16 -6.04
N LYS A 300 -7.29 -25.88 -6.29
CA LYS A 300 -5.97 -25.26 -6.16
C LYS A 300 -5.98 -24.28 -4.99
N ASP A 301 -4.82 -24.11 -4.37
CA ASP A 301 -4.66 -23.26 -3.20
C ASP A 301 -4.63 -21.77 -3.52
N VAL A 302 -4.05 -21.38 -4.67
CA VAL A 302 -3.93 -19.98 -5.09
C VAL A 302 -4.28 -19.86 -6.56
N TRP A 303 -5.17 -18.92 -6.89
CA TRP A 303 -5.54 -18.60 -8.26
C TRP A 303 -5.03 -17.21 -8.64
N ILE A 304 -4.10 -17.13 -9.59
CA ILE A 304 -3.60 -15.84 -10.08
C ILE A 304 -4.50 -15.36 -11.22
N TYR A 305 -5.14 -14.20 -11.04
CA TYR A 305 -6.02 -13.66 -12.08
C TYR A 305 -5.22 -12.90 -13.13
N THR A 306 -5.60 -13.08 -14.40
CA THR A 306 -4.75 -12.72 -15.55
C THR A 306 -5.22 -11.50 -16.33
N ASP A 307 -6.44 -11.04 -16.09
CA ASP A 307 -7.01 -9.84 -16.68
C ASP A 307 -6.87 -8.64 -15.73
N TYR A 308 -6.63 -7.47 -16.32
CA TYR A 308 -6.35 -6.23 -15.58
C TYR A 308 -5.18 -6.35 -14.60
N THR A 309 -4.24 -7.27 -14.87
CA THR A 309 -2.99 -7.48 -14.12
C THR A 309 -1.75 -7.39 -15.02
N ASP A 310 -0.55 -7.37 -14.44
CA ASP A 310 0.73 -7.46 -15.17
C ASP A 310 1.22 -8.90 -15.25
N SER A 311 1.45 -9.39 -16.47
CA SER A 311 1.82 -10.79 -16.70
C SER A 311 3.21 -11.16 -16.18
N GLN A 312 4.16 -10.22 -16.13
CA GLN A 312 5.49 -10.49 -15.57
C GLN A 312 5.42 -10.59 -14.05
N GLN A 313 4.66 -9.71 -13.40
CA GLN A 313 4.40 -9.81 -11.97
C GLN A 313 3.62 -11.09 -11.61
N ASN A 314 2.64 -11.49 -12.42
CA ASN A 314 1.95 -12.78 -12.24
C ASN A 314 2.92 -13.96 -12.31
N THR A 315 3.86 -13.93 -13.26
CA THR A 315 4.92 -14.96 -13.39
C THR A 315 5.83 -14.94 -12.16
N PHE A 316 6.17 -13.76 -11.65
CA PHE A 316 6.93 -13.59 -10.43
C PHE A 316 6.22 -14.19 -9.21
N LEU A 317 4.92 -13.93 -9.02
CA LEU A 317 4.14 -14.55 -7.93
C LEU A 317 4.14 -16.07 -8.00
N ALA A 318 3.94 -16.65 -9.19
CA ALA A 318 4.02 -18.09 -9.39
C ALA A 318 5.43 -18.64 -9.04
N SER A 319 6.47 -17.87 -9.37
CA SER A 319 7.86 -18.24 -9.08
C SER A 319 8.16 -18.17 -7.57
N LEU A 320 7.67 -17.16 -6.86
CA LEU A 320 7.74 -17.07 -5.40
C LEU A 320 7.06 -18.27 -4.73
N LEU A 321 5.84 -18.61 -5.15
CA LEU A 321 5.10 -19.77 -4.64
C LEU A 321 5.87 -21.06 -4.87
N SER A 322 6.38 -21.29 -6.09
CA SER A 322 7.16 -22.49 -6.39
C SER A 322 8.47 -22.59 -5.60
N THR A 323 9.09 -21.45 -5.27
CA THR A 323 10.39 -21.39 -4.59
C THR A 323 10.25 -21.55 -3.08
N TYR A 324 9.34 -20.81 -2.47
CA TYR A 324 9.22 -20.69 -1.03
C TYR A 324 8.13 -21.56 -0.42
N MET A 325 7.14 -21.95 -1.23
CA MET A 325 5.94 -22.64 -0.78
C MET A 325 5.58 -23.80 -1.74
N PRO A 326 6.50 -24.73 -2.06
CA PRO A 326 6.32 -25.70 -3.16
C PRO A 326 5.14 -26.67 -2.98
N ALA A 327 4.59 -26.78 -1.77
CA ALA A 327 3.37 -27.55 -1.51
C ALA A 327 2.08 -26.81 -1.90
N THR A 328 2.15 -25.49 -2.09
CA THR A 328 1.00 -24.64 -2.48
C THR A 328 0.79 -24.75 -3.98
N THR A 329 -0.39 -25.20 -4.38
CA THR A 329 -0.75 -25.42 -5.77
C THR A 329 -1.33 -24.16 -6.40
N VAL A 330 -0.90 -23.85 -7.62
CA VAL A 330 -1.27 -22.61 -8.33
C VAL A 330 -2.18 -22.92 -9.53
N GLY A 331 -3.25 -22.14 -9.68
CA GLY A 331 -4.12 -22.06 -10.84
C GLY A 331 -4.15 -20.66 -11.43
N TYR A 332 -4.82 -20.50 -12.57
CA TYR A 332 -5.01 -19.21 -13.23
C TYR A 332 -6.49 -19.00 -13.57
N SER A 333 -6.98 -17.79 -13.41
CA SER A 333 -8.37 -17.42 -13.72
C SER A 333 -8.47 -16.00 -14.29
N SER A 334 -9.69 -15.51 -14.40
CA SER A 334 -10.03 -14.16 -14.82
C SER A 334 -11.31 -13.71 -14.13
N CYS A 335 -11.39 -12.45 -13.72
CA CYS A 335 -12.59 -11.92 -13.06
C CYS A 335 -13.47 -11.06 -13.96
N GLY A 336 -12.95 -10.51 -15.05
CA GLY A 336 -13.51 -9.45 -15.88
C GLY A 336 -13.24 -8.05 -15.34
N TYR A 337 -13.98 -7.06 -15.85
CA TYR A 337 -13.69 -5.66 -15.55
C TYR A 337 -13.83 -5.29 -14.06
N ALA A 338 -12.78 -4.66 -13.52
CA ALA A 338 -12.78 -3.94 -12.23
C ALA A 338 -13.29 -4.78 -11.04
N CYS A 339 -12.71 -5.96 -10.84
CA CYS A 339 -13.15 -6.86 -9.77
C CYS A 339 -12.61 -6.53 -8.38
N SER A 340 -11.52 -5.76 -8.26
CA SER A 340 -10.97 -5.29 -6.99
C SER A 340 -9.96 -4.15 -7.21
N ASP A 341 -9.33 -3.65 -6.15
CA ASP A 341 -8.49 -2.43 -6.13
C ASP A 341 -7.26 -2.47 -7.04
N HIS A 342 -6.73 -3.65 -7.41
CA HIS A 342 -5.63 -3.76 -8.38
C HIS A 342 -5.97 -3.07 -9.72
N ALA A 343 -7.26 -3.06 -10.09
CA ALA A 343 -7.72 -2.39 -11.30
C ALA A 343 -7.50 -0.87 -11.24
N SER A 344 -7.62 -0.24 -10.06
CA SER A 344 -7.33 1.19 -9.88
C SER A 344 -5.86 1.50 -10.19
N TRP A 345 -4.94 0.66 -9.74
CA TRP A 345 -3.51 0.78 -10.01
C TRP A 345 -3.17 0.55 -11.48
N GLN A 346 -3.76 -0.50 -12.07
CA GLN A 346 -3.59 -0.82 -13.48
C GLN A 346 -4.11 0.33 -14.36
N ASN A 347 -5.25 0.94 -14.03
CA ASN A 347 -5.79 2.09 -14.77
C ASN A 347 -4.87 3.33 -14.76
N GLN A 348 -3.94 3.42 -13.81
CA GLN A 348 -2.91 4.47 -13.76
C GLN A 348 -1.58 4.05 -14.43
N GLY A 349 -1.49 2.80 -14.89
CA GLY A 349 -0.34 2.23 -15.59
C GLY A 349 0.69 1.55 -14.69
N TYR A 350 0.34 1.28 -13.43
CA TYR A 350 1.22 0.55 -12.51
C TYR A 350 1.06 -0.97 -12.67
N PRO A 351 2.14 -1.76 -12.56
CA PRO A 351 2.04 -3.22 -12.56
C PRO A 351 1.36 -3.71 -11.29
N ALA A 352 0.29 -4.50 -11.45
CA ALA A 352 -0.50 -5.02 -10.35
C ALA A 352 -0.88 -6.48 -10.56
N SER A 353 -1.00 -7.24 -9.48
CA SER A 353 -1.42 -8.64 -9.48
C SER A 353 -2.39 -8.91 -8.32
N ILE A 354 -3.25 -9.91 -8.50
CA ILE A 354 -4.19 -10.39 -7.48
C ILE A 354 -4.16 -11.92 -7.43
N PRO A 355 -3.42 -12.53 -6.49
CA PRO A 355 -3.65 -13.92 -6.10
C PRO A 355 -4.95 -14.00 -5.28
N PHE A 356 -5.79 -14.97 -5.60
CA PHE A 356 -7.12 -15.12 -5.04
C PHE A 356 -7.33 -16.55 -4.51
N GLU A 357 -8.26 -16.71 -3.58
CA GLU A 357 -8.52 -17.96 -2.86
C GLU A 357 -9.14 -19.08 -3.71
N ALA A 358 -9.86 -18.73 -4.77
CA ALA A 358 -10.66 -19.69 -5.55
C ALA A 358 -10.69 -19.39 -7.06
N LEU A 359 -11.13 -20.38 -7.84
CA LEU A 359 -11.53 -20.17 -9.21
C LEU A 359 -12.77 -19.26 -9.22
N MET A 360 -12.83 -18.34 -10.19
CA MET A 360 -14.01 -17.52 -10.43
C MET A 360 -15.29 -18.38 -10.51
N GLY A 361 -16.28 -18.13 -9.66
CA GLY A 361 -17.49 -18.96 -9.55
C GLY A 361 -17.50 -19.98 -8.42
N GLU A 362 -16.37 -20.22 -7.77
CA GLU A 362 -16.18 -21.18 -6.66
C GLU A 362 -15.73 -20.49 -5.36
N ASP A 363 -15.77 -19.16 -5.32
CA ASP A 363 -15.50 -18.30 -4.18
C ASP A 363 -16.51 -18.49 -3.02
N ASN A 364 -16.19 -17.93 -1.86
CA ASN A 364 -17.01 -18.07 -0.66
C ASN A 364 -18.47 -17.64 -0.92
N PRO A 365 -19.47 -18.55 -0.82
CA PRO A 365 -20.86 -18.24 -1.18
C PRO A 365 -21.56 -17.33 -0.16
N ASN A 366 -20.88 -16.95 0.92
CA ASN A 366 -21.44 -16.14 1.99
C ASN A 366 -21.04 -14.67 1.95
N ILE A 367 -20.12 -14.25 1.07
CA ILE A 367 -19.68 -12.85 0.97
C ILE A 367 -20.85 -11.89 0.74
N HIS A 368 -20.63 -10.62 1.06
CA HIS A 368 -21.66 -9.55 1.03
C HIS A 368 -22.93 -9.91 1.85
N SER A 369 -22.80 -10.70 2.92
CA SER A 369 -23.92 -11.11 3.77
C SER A 369 -23.54 -11.15 5.25
N ALA A 370 -24.54 -11.34 6.12
CA ALA A 370 -24.29 -11.52 7.56
C ALA A 370 -23.60 -12.86 7.88
N ASN A 371 -23.55 -13.80 6.92
CA ASN A 371 -22.94 -15.11 7.08
C ASN A 371 -21.49 -15.17 6.62
N ASP A 372 -20.94 -14.10 6.03
CA ASP A 372 -19.50 -14.01 5.80
C ASP A 372 -18.80 -13.87 7.15
N THR A 373 -18.48 -15.00 7.76
CA THR A 373 -17.94 -15.12 9.11
C THR A 373 -16.73 -16.03 9.06
N LEU A 374 -15.79 -15.84 9.98
CA LEU A 374 -14.60 -16.69 10.10
C LEU A 374 -14.96 -18.19 10.22
N ALA A 375 -16.11 -18.50 10.84
CA ALA A 375 -16.60 -19.87 10.97
C ALA A 375 -17.09 -20.49 9.64
N ASN A 376 -17.51 -19.66 8.67
CA ASN A 376 -17.94 -20.09 7.35
C ASN A 376 -16.82 -19.99 6.28
N SER A 377 -15.66 -19.44 6.65
CA SER A 377 -14.39 -19.55 5.91
C SER A 377 -13.54 -20.69 6.52
N ASP A 378 -12.20 -20.60 6.47
CA ASP A 378 -11.32 -21.41 7.33
C ASP A 378 -11.19 -20.78 8.71
N SER A 379 -11.90 -21.35 9.69
CA SER A 379 -11.89 -20.89 11.08
C SER A 379 -10.51 -20.88 11.77
N THR A 380 -9.54 -21.61 11.23
CA THR A 380 -8.16 -21.64 11.73
C THR A 380 -7.24 -20.62 11.07
N ALA A 381 -7.68 -19.99 9.98
CA ALA A 381 -6.92 -19.12 9.10
C ALA A 381 -5.63 -19.73 8.51
N ASN A 382 -5.54 -21.06 8.43
CA ASN A 382 -4.42 -21.73 7.80
C ASN A 382 -4.42 -21.54 6.29
N PHE A 383 -5.58 -21.36 5.68
CA PHE A 383 -5.68 -21.03 4.27
C PHE A 383 -5.12 -19.62 3.99
N ALA A 384 -5.56 -18.61 4.74
CA ALA A 384 -5.02 -17.24 4.67
C ALA A 384 -3.52 -17.15 4.99
N LEU A 385 -2.98 -18.05 5.82
CA LEU A 385 -1.53 -18.10 6.09
C LEU A 385 -0.69 -18.24 4.82
N LYS A 386 -1.19 -18.94 3.78
CA LYS A 386 -0.51 -19.04 2.48
C LYS A 386 -0.36 -17.67 1.80
N PHE A 387 -1.42 -16.86 1.83
CA PHE A 387 -1.42 -15.52 1.25
C PHE A 387 -0.53 -14.56 2.05
N ALA A 388 -0.51 -14.69 3.38
CA ALA A 388 0.42 -13.94 4.22
C ALA A 388 1.89 -14.30 3.93
N GLN A 389 2.19 -15.59 3.71
CA GLN A 389 3.53 -16.05 3.30
C GLN A 389 3.91 -15.51 1.92
N LEU A 390 3.00 -15.55 0.96
CA LEU A 390 3.20 -14.96 -0.37
C LEU A 390 3.47 -13.45 -0.28
N ALA A 391 2.69 -12.71 0.51
CA ALA A 391 2.88 -11.28 0.72
C ALA A 391 4.24 -10.97 1.35
N ALA A 392 4.68 -11.73 2.35
CA ALA A 392 6.00 -11.58 2.95
C ALA A 392 7.13 -11.86 1.94
N ALA A 393 7.02 -12.94 1.16
CA ALA A 393 8.01 -13.26 0.12
C ALA A 393 8.05 -12.18 -0.98
N TYR A 394 6.89 -11.70 -1.43
CA TYR A 394 6.77 -10.61 -2.39
C TYR A 394 7.40 -9.32 -1.88
N ALA A 395 7.10 -8.94 -0.63
CA ALA A 395 7.64 -7.73 -0.01
C ALA A 395 9.16 -7.78 0.14
N VAL A 396 9.71 -8.94 0.50
CA VAL A 396 11.16 -9.11 0.69
C VAL A 396 11.89 -9.13 -0.65
N GLU A 397 11.44 -9.94 -1.60
CA GLU A 397 12.14 -10.07 -2.89
C GLU A 397 12.01 -8.79 -3.71
N LEU A 398 10.79 -8.28 -3.89
CA LEU A 398 10.61 -7.06 -4.66
C LEU A 398 11.09 -5.83 -3.89
N GLY A 399 11.08 -5.85 -2.56
CA GLY A 399 11.62 -4.78 -1.72
C GLY A 399 13.14 -4.69 -1.75
N SER A 400 13.84 -5.76 -2.12
CA SER A 400 15.30 -5.83 -2.23
C SER A 400 15.83 -5.79 -3.67
N ASP A 401 15.00 -6.10 -4.67
CA ASP A 401 15.37 -6.10 -6.09
C ASP A 401 15.81 -4.71 -6.62
N GLY A 402 16.55 -4.74 -7.73
CA GLY A 402 17.19 -3.59 -8.37
C GLY A 402 18.67 -3.47 -8.02
N PRO A 403 19.49 -2.75 -8.80
CA PRO A 403 20.88 -2.52 -8.44
C PRO A 403 20.97 -1.75 -7.12
N ALA A 404 21.99 -2.02 -6.31
CA ALA A 404 22.39 -1.15 -5.20
C ALA A 404 22.49 0.29 -5.72
N VAL A 405 21.71 1.22 -5.14
CA VAL A 405 21.94 2.63 -5.44
C VAL A 405 23.24 2.97 -4.72
N THR A 406 24.31 3.17 -5.48
CA THR A 406 25.56 3.68 -4.94
C THR A 406 25.31 5.13 -4.51
N VAL A 407 25.06 5.34 -3.22
CA VAL A 407 25.05 6.69 -2.66
C VAL A 407 26.50 7.19 -2.75
N PRO A 408 26.78 8.28 -3.49
CA PRO A 408 28.13 8.83 -3.57
C PRO A 408 28.62 9.20 -2.17
N ASP A 409 29.91 9.01 -1.90
CA ASP A 409 30.51 9.49 -0.67
C ASP A 409 30.31 11.01 -0.54
N SER A 410 29.88 11.45 0.64
CA SER A 410 29.79 12.86 1.01
C SER A 410 31.20 13.40 1.24
N VAL A 411 31.45 14.62 0.75
CA VAL A 411 32.71 15.35 0.95
C VAL A 411 32.41 16.71 1.53
N GLU A 412 32.87 16.95 2.76
CA GLU A 412 32.75 18.24 3.44
C GLU A 412 34.12 18.89 3.59
N ASN A 413 34.21 20.18 3.29
CA ASN A 413 35.44 20.95 3.36
C ASN A 413 35.30 22.10 4.36
N PHE A 414 36.28 22.25 5.23
CA PHE A 414 36.37 23.30 6.23
C PHE A 414 37.74 23.98 6.12
N SER A 415 37.80 25.27 6.38
CA SER A 415 39.08 25.98 6.45
C SER A 415 39.12 26.94 7.63
N GLY A 416 40.33 27.30 8.06
CA GLY A 416 40.52 28.26 9.15
C GLY A 416 41.95 28.28 9.67
N SER A 417 42.11 28.82 10.88
CA SER A 417 43.39 28.90 11.59
C SER A 417 43.24 28.44 13.04
N LEU A 418 44.35 28.02 13.63
CA LEU A 418 44.48 27.66 15.04
C LEU A 418 45.67 28.41 15.65
N THR A 419 45.51 28.97 16.85
CA THR A 419 46.63 29.42 17.67
C THR A 419 47.31 28.24 18.38
N VAL A 420 48.51 28.44 18.91
CA VAL A 420 49.24 27.43 19.68
C VAL A 420 48.36 26.86 20.80
N GLY A 421 48.22 25.54 20.84
CA GLY A 421 47.43 24.79 21.81
C GLY A 421 45.91 24.82 21.58
N GLN A 422 45.42 25.51 20.54
CA GLN A 422 44.00 25.60 20.26
C GLN A 422 43.48 24.29 19.64
N LYS A 423 42.32 23.84 20.13
CA LYS A 423 41.59 22.68 19.65
C LYS A 423 40.31 23.10 18.95
N LYS A 424 39.95 22.42 17.86
CA LYS A 424 38.66 22.62 17.17
C LYS A 424 38.07 21.29 16.73
N THR A 425 36.79 21.10 17.01
CA THR A 425 36.04 19.88 16.69
C THR A 425 35.08 20.11 15.53
N PHE A 426 34.86 19.07 14.73
CA PHE A 426 33.91 19.00 13.63
C PHE A 426 33.04 17.74 13.78
N GLY A 427 31.80 17.82 13.30
CA GLY A 427 30.78 16.77 13.41
C GLY A 427 29.64 17.12 14.39
N PRO A 428 28.69 16.19 14.64
CA PRO A 428 28.71 14.82 14.15
C PRO A 428 28.56 14.72 12.63
N PHE A 429 29.39 13.89 12.01
CA PHE A 429 29.17 13.41 10.65
C PHE A 429 28.37 12.11 10.74
N HIS A 430 27.17 12.10 10.19
CA HIS A 430 26.31 10.92 10.15
C HIS A 430 26.82 9.96 9.07
N ALA A 431 27.78 9.09 9.44
CA ALA A 431 28.43 8.18 8.53
C ALA A 431 27.78 6.78 8.52
N GLY A 432 27.46 6.30 7.32
CA GLY A 432 27.01 4.95 7.02
C GLY A 432 28.17 3.96 6.91
N VAL A 433 27.84 2.69 6.67
CA VAL A 433 28.83 1.61 6.56
C VAL A 433 29.78 1.90 5.39
N GLY A 434 31.09 1.96 5.67
CA GLY A 434 32.08 2.32 4.66
C GLY A 434 33.36 2.87 5.25
N THR A 435 34.08 3.66 4.44
CA THR A 435 35.32 4.33 4.86
C THR A 435 34.99 5.77 5.26
N PHE A 436 35.46 6.18 6.43
CA PHE A 436 35.49 7.57 6.86
C PHE A 436 36.93 8.06 6.81
N LYS A 437 37.18 9.15 6.08
CA LYS A 437 38.50 9.74 5.91
C LYS A 437 38.48 11.22 6.26
N ALA A 438 39.45 11.66 7.05
CA ALA A 438 39.72 13.08 7.30
C ALA A 438 41.14 13.41 6.86
N GLU A 439 41.32 14.53 6.19
CA GLU A 439 42.61 14.98 5.67
C GLU A 439 42.75 16.48 5.91
N THR A 440 43.93 16.92 6.33
CA THR A 440 44.25 18.34 6.43
C THR A 440 45.38 18.72 5.48
N THR A 441 45.37 19.97 5.06
CA THR A 441 46.51 20.67 4.43
C THR A 441 46.61 22.07 5.02
N GLY A 442 47.69 22.81 4.79
CA GLY A 442 47.81 24.20 5.25
C GLY A 442 49.24 24.56 5.64
N THR A 443 49.38 25.39 6.67
CA THR A 443 50.68 25.86 7.19
C THR A 443 50.78 25.64 8.70
N GLY A 444 52.00 25.54 9.21
CA GLY A 444 52.25 25.24 10.63
C GLY A 444 52.15 23.75 10.92
N ASP A 445 51.77 23.43 12.14
CA ASP A 445 51.68 22.09 12.72
C ASP A 445 50.26 21.89 13.31
N VAL A 446 49.50 20.96 12.72
CA VAL A 446 48.10 20.66 13.09
C VAL A 446 47.94 19.16 13.13
N ASP A 447 47.67 18.62 14.31
CA ASP A 447 47.32 17.21 14.45
C ASP A 447 45.85 16.96 14.20
N LEU A 448 45.56 15.77 13.69
CA LEU A 448 44.24 15.27 13.36
C LEU A 448 43.89 14.04 14.19
N TYR A 449 42.72 14.05 14.82
CA TYR A 449 42.18 12.91 15.58
C TYR A 449 40.73 12.65 15.16
N VAL A 450 40.37 11.39 14.95
CA VAL A 450 39.01 10.98 14.56
C VAL A 450 38.48 9.98 15.56
N ARG A 451 37.20 10.05 15.93
CA ARG A 451 36.58 9.10 16.85
C ARG A 451 35.11 8.82 16.50
N LYS A 452 34.73 7.55 16.61
CA LYS A 452 33.34 7.07 16.44
C LYS A 452 32.53 7.23 17.74
N GLY A 453 31.29 7.69 17.61
CA GLY A 453 30.28 7.81 18.68
C GLY A 453 30.50 8.91 19.71
N SER A 454 31.64 9.60 19.69
CA SER A 454 31.95 10.68 20.66
C SER A 454 33.06 11.58 20.14
N VAL A 455 33.12 12.81 20.68
CA VAL A 455 34.18 13.77 20.36
C VAL A 455 35.57 13.21 20.71
N PRO A 456 36.58 13.30 19.83
CA PRO A 456 37.91 12.79 20.09
C PRO A 456 38.63 13.66 21.14
N THR A 457 39.65 13.09 21.77
CA THR A 457 40.67 13.82 22.53
C THR A 457 42.05 13.39 22.05
N THR A 458 43.10 14.12 22.45
CA THR A 458 44.49 13.76 22.11
C THR A 458 44.94 12.43 22.75
N SER A 459 44.15 11.85 23.65
CA SER A 459 44.41 10.54 24.30
C SER A 459 43.31 9.50 24.05
N SER A 460 42.22 9.86 23.36
CA SER A 460 41.10 8.95 23.07
C SER A 460 40.57 9.23 21.68
N TYR A 461 40.92 8.35 20.75
CA TYR A 461 40.66 8.46 19.33
C TYR A 461 40.54 7.06 18.71
N THR A 462 39.89 6.98 17.56
CA THR A 462 39.82 5.78 16.71
C THR A 462 40.98 5.75 15.72
N CYS A 463 41.30 6.88 15.10
CA CYS A 463 42.53 7.05 14.33
C CYS A 463 43.11 8.44 14.65
N LYS A 464 44.41 8.62 14.43
CA LYS A 464 45.07 9.93 14.48
C LYS A 464 46.16 10.05 13.42
N SER A 465 46.60 11.28 13.19
CA SER A 465 47.78 11.64 12.40
C SER A 465 48.35 12.91 13.05
N ASP A 466 49.58 12.84 13.55
CA ASP A 466 50.27 13.86 14.36
C ASP A 466 51.71 14.11 13.90
N GLY A 467 51.90 14.27 12.60
CA GLY A 467 53.17 14.69 12.01
C GLY A 467 53.50 16.14 12.35
N SER A 468 54.72 16.58 12.01
CA SER A 468 55.20 17.93 12.33
C SER A 468 54.72 19.01 11.34
N THR A 469 53.60 18.80 10.64
CA THR A 469 53.08 19.71 9.60
C THR A 469 51.55 19.81 9.67
N ALA A 470 50.95 20.75 8.93
CA ALA A 470 49.50 20.82 8.78
C ALA A 470 48.91 19.77 7.81
N THR A 471 49.75 18.90 7.22
CA THR A 471 49.32 17.89 6.25
C THR A 471 49.19 16.53 6.93
N GLU A 472 47.97 16.22 7.38
CA GLU A 472 47.67 15.01 8.13
C GLU A 472 46.56 14.22 7.44
N SER A 473 46.53 12.90 7.61
CA SER A 473 45.50 12.05 7.02
C SER A 473 45.16 10.88 7.92
N CYS A 474 43.87 10.68 8.16
CA CYS A 474 43.31 9.68 9.06
C CYS A 474 42.16 8.96 8.36
N SER A 475 42.16 7.63 8.37
CA SER A 475 41.08 6.83 7.81
C SER A 475 40.63 5.75 8.78
N THR A 476 39.32 5.52 8.88
CA THR A 476 38.73 4.47 9.71
C THR A 476 37.51 3.84 9.04
N SER A 477 37.29 2.55 9.28
CA SER A 477 36.08 1.86 8.83
C SER A 477 34.92 2.11 9.79
N VAL A 478 33.77 2.48 9.22
CA VAL A 478 32.48 2.54 9.87
C VAL A 478 31.77 1.21 9.59
N THR A 479 31.56 0.42 10.63
CA THR A 479 31.01 -0.95 10.54
C THR A 479 29.52 -1.03 10.81
N ALA A 480 28.93 0.08 11.29
CA ALA A 480 27.51 0.27 11.51
C ALA A 480 27.25 1.79 11.45
N ASN A 481 26.07 2.19 10.98
CA ASN A 481 25.66 3.60 10.93
C ASN A 481 25.87 4.26 12.31
N GLY A 482 26.52 5.41 12.32
CA GLY A 482 26.74 6.16 13.55
C GLY A 482 27.47 7.48 13.34
N ASP A 483 27.59 8.24 14.42
CA ASP A 483 28.24 9.55 14.39
C ASP A 483 29.76 9.40 14.42
N VAL A 484 30.44 10.18 13.59
CA VAL A 484 31.90 10.32 13.62
C VAL A 484 32.26 11.78 13.86
N TYR A 485 33.31 12.00 14.64
CA TYR A 485 33.78 13.33 15.01
C TYR A 485 35.26 13.47 14.67
N VAL A 486 35.66 14.69 14.29
CA VAL A 486 37.04 15.04 13.97
C VAL A 486 37.51 16.15 14.90
N LEU A 487 38.73 16.06 15.41
CA LEU A 487 39.40 17.06 16.23
C LEU A 487 40.69 17.47 15.55
N LEU A 488 40.90 18.78 15.42
CA LEU A 488 42.17 19.38 15.08
C LEU A 488 42.83 20.00 16.31
N ASN A 489 44.14 19.85 16.45
CA ASN A 489 44.92 20.42 17.55
C ASN A 489 46.15 21.16 16.99
N GLY A 490 46.20 22.49 17.13
CA GLY A 490 47.31 23.30 16.63
C GLY A 490 48.50 23.26 17.58
N TYR A 491 49.60 22.60 17.20
CA TYR A 491 50.84 22.60 17.98
C TYR A 491 51.66 23.87 17.78
N THR A 492 51.53 24.48 16.61
CA THR A 492 52.02 25.84 16.33
C THR A 492 50.88 26.74 15.87
N ALA A 493 51.16 28.02 15.60
CA ALA A 493 50.18 28.86 14.93
C ALA A 493 50.04 28.38 13.48
N SER A 494 48.84 27.94 13.12
CA SER A 494 48.62 27.14 11.92
C SER A 494 47.40 27.59 11.13
N THR A 495 47.41 27.33 9.83
CA THR A 495 46.21 27.37 8.99
C THR A 495 45.88 25.95 8.54
N TYR A 496 44.60 25.63 8.37
CA TYR A 496 44.16 24.33 7.89
C TYR A 496 43.08 24.45 6.81
N ASN A 497 43.09 23.49 5.88
CA ASN A 497 41.95 23.08 5.08
C ASN A 497 41.70 21.61 5.41
N LEU A 498 40.60 21.33 6.12
CA LEU A 498 40.13 19.99 6.48
C LEU A 498 39.15 19.51 5.42
N LYS A 499 39.42 18.35 4.83
CA LYS A 499 38.50 17.60 3.97
C LYS A 499 38.07 16.35 4.71
N VAL A 500 36.76 16.14 4.83
CA VAL A 500 36.16 14.94 5.41
C VAL A 500 35.39 14.23 4.31
N SER A 501 35.68 12.96 4.06
CA SER A 501 35.01 12.12 3.05
C SER A 501 34.44 10.87 3.71
N TYR A 502 33.16 10.58 3.50
CA TYR A 502 32.48 9.47 4.15
C TYR A 502 31.24 9.02 3.39
N HIS A 503 30.88 7.74 3.52
CA HIS A 503 29.59 7.26 3.05
C HIS A 503 28.48 7.81 3.96
N PRO A 504 27.46 8.54 3.46
CA PRO A 504 26.37 9.03 4.31
C PRO A 504 25.49 7.89 4.85
N GLN A 505 24.83 8.12 5.99
CA GLN A 505 23.91 7.17 6.63
C GLN A 505 22.64 6.89 5.84
#